data_AF-A0A1N6LCA5-F1
#
_entry.id   AF-A0A1N6LCA5-F1
#
_cell.length_a   1.000
_cell.length_b   1.000
_cell.length_c   1.000
_cell.angle_alpha   90.00
_cell.angle_beta   90.00
_cell.angle_gamma   90.00
#
_symmetry.space_group_name_H-M   'P 1'
#
loop_
_entity.id
_entity.type
_entity.pdbx_description
1 polymer ?
#
loop_
_entity_poly.entity_id
_entity_poly.type
_entity_poly.pdbx_seq_one_letter_code
_entity_poly.pdbx_strand_id
1 'polypeptide(L)' 'MKGAEYGIIPNIIACLMRMNQLLIESHDRFLNGPNPYSQRTKAIETFEALGFTLFHVSKRDLEYSFLRDRY' A
#
# COMPACT_ATOMS: atom_id res chain seq x y z
N MET A 1 2.13 3.72 16.33
CA MET A 1 1.93 4.73 15.27
C MET A 1 1.06 4.07 14.21
N LYS A 2 -0.14 4.59 13.94
CA LYS A 2 -1.10 3.97 12.99
C LYS A 2 -0.77 4.42 11.57
N GLY A 3 -0.79 3.50 10.60
CA GLY A 3 -0.50 3.82 9.20
C GLY A 3 0.99 4.11 8.92
N ALA A 4 1.89 3.70 9.81
CA ALA A 4 3.33 3.89 9.63
C ALA A 4 3.85 3.15 8.38
N GLU A 5 3.19 2.06 7.99
CA GLU A 5 3.44 1.33 6.75
C GLU A 5 3.25 2.18 5.50
N TYR A 6 2.41 3.22 5.55
CA TYR A 6 2.21 4.15 4.45
C TYR A 6 3.22 5.32 4.47
N GLY A 7 3.91 5.53 5.60
CA GLY A 7 4.92 6.58 5.74
C GLY A 7 6.18 6.34 4.91
N ILE A 8 6.41 5.11 4.44
CA ILE A 8 7.54 4.75 3.59
C ILE A 8 7.28 5.01 2.09
N ILE A 9 6.02 5.31 1.70
CA ILE A 9 5.64 5.54 0.29
C ILE A 9 6.51 6.62 -0.38
N PRO A 10 6.79 7.79 0.24
CA PRO A 10 7.66 8.79 -0.36
C PRO A 10 9.10 8.28 -0.59
N ASN A 11 9.62 7.44 0.31
CA ASN A 11 10.96 6.86 0.19
C ASN A 11 11.01 5.80 -0.92
N ILE A 12 9.95 5.01 -1.07
CA ILE A 12 9.75 4.08 -2.18
C ILE A 12 9.77 4.82 -3.52
N ILE A 13 9.09 5.98 -3.60
CA ILE A 13 9.09 6.84 -4.80
C ILE A 13 10.49 7.41 -5.07
N ALA A 14 11.21 7.82 -4.02
CA ALA A 14 12.55 8.40 -4.14
C ALA A 14 13.64 7.37 -4.50
N CYS A 15 13.40 6.08 -4.30
CA CYS A 15 14.33 5.02 -4.68
C CYS A 15 14.36 4.85 -6.21
N LEU A 16 15.55 4.99 -6.81
CA LEU A 16 15.82 4.74 -8.25
C LEU A 16 15.69 3.27 -8.68
N MET A 17 15.08 2.41 -7.85
CA MET A 17 14.90 1.00 -8.13
C MET A 17 13.55 0.74 -8.79
N ARG A 18 13.57 0.05 -9.95
CA ARG A 18 12.35 -0.37 -10.63
C ARG A 18 11.71 -1.54 -9.86
N MET A 19 10.84 -1.23 -8.90
CA MET A 19 10.02 -2.22 -8.20
C MET A 19 8.93 -2.74 -9.14
N ASN A 20 8.90 -4.06 -9.33
CA ASN A 20 7.92 -4.74 -10.19
C ASN A 20 6.72 -5.29 -9.41
N GLN A 21 6.86 -5.48 -8.09
CA GLN A 21 5.83 -6.01 -7.22
C GLN A 21 5.95 -5.34 -5.84
N LEU A 22 4.81 -5.14 -5.20
CA LEU A 22 4.70 -4.62 -3.84
C LEU A 22 3.64 -5.41 -3.06
N LEU A 23 3.92 -5.72 -1.80
CA LEU A 23 2.95 -6.23 -0.84
C LEU A 23 2.85 -5.20 0.29
N ILE A 24 1.63 -4.83 0.67
CA ILE A 24 1.37 -4.02 1.86
C ILE A 24 0.50 -4.84 2.80
N GLU A 25 1.05 -5.21 3.95
CA GLU A 25 0.32 -5.84 5.03
C GLU A 25 0.11 -4.81 6.16
N SER A 26 -1.11 -4.76 6.69
CA SER A 26 -1.42 -3.92 7.85
C SER A 26 -1.68 -4.81 9.06
N HIS A 27 -0.77 -4.76 10.05
CA HIS A 27 -0.91 -5.54 11.29
C HIS A 27 -1.83 -4.86 12.34
N ASP A 28 -2.40 -3.70 12.03
CA ASP A 28 -3.32 -2.96 12.91
C ASP A 28 -4.72 -3.63 12.93
N ARG A 29 -4.82 -4.86 13.46
CA ARG A 29 -6.11 -5.57 13.62
C ARG A 29 -7.02 -4.96 14.67
N PHE A 30 -6.51 -4.09 15.54
CA PHE A 30 -7.27 -3.47 16.62
C PHE A 30 -6.68 -2.09 16.89
N LEU A 31 -7.52 -1.05 16.92
CA LEU A 31 -7.53 0.04 17.93
C LEU A 31 -8.18 1.31 17.36
N ASN A 32 -9.27 1.70 18.01
CA ASN A 32 -10.00 2.97 17.97
C ASN A 32 -9.15 4.20 17.56
N GLY A 33 -9.36 4.75 16.37
CA GLY A 33 -8.71 5.97 15.87
C GLY A 33 -9.18 6.35 14.46
N PRO A 34 -8.72 7.50 13.90
CA PRO A 34 -9.26 8.03 12.65
C PRO A 34 -9.17 7.00 11.52
N ASN A 35 -10.28 6.90 10.79
CA ASN A 35 -10.69 5.82 9.92
C ASN A 35 -9.54 5.17 9.10
N PRO A 36 -9.05 3.96 9.45
CA PRO A 36 -7.94 3.28 8.76
C PRO A 36 -8.23 3.01 7.28
N TYR A 37 -9.50 3.03 6.88
CA TYR A 37 -9.90 2.96 5.48
C TYR A 37 -9.39 4.15 4.67
N SER A 38 -9.35 5.36 5.23
CA SER A 38 -8.95 6.57 4.49
C SER A 38 -7.46 6.59 4.10
N GLN A 39 -6.58 6.08 4.96
CA GLN A 39 -5.14 6.00 4.67
C GLN A 39 -4.85 4.89 3.65
N ARG A 40 -5.58 3.79 3.76
CA ARG A 40 -5.51 2.67 2.83
C ARG A 40 -5.96 3.05 1.43
N THR A 41 -7.08 3.75 1.28
CA THR A 41 -7.55 4.24 -0.02
C THR A 41 -6.50 5.14 -0.66
N LYS A 42 -5.95 6.10 0.11
CA LYS A 42 -4.88 6.98 -0.39
C LYS A 42 -3.64 6.22 -0.84
N ALA A 43 -3.25 5.17 -0.11
CA ALA A 43 -2.12 4.34 -0.51
C ALA A 43 -2.38 3.63 -1.83
N ILE A 44 -3.56 3.02 -1.99
CA ILE A 44 -3.96 2.35 -3.25
C ILE A 44 -3.92 3.36 -4.41
N GLU A 45 -4.59 4.51 -4.26
CA GLU A 45 -4.61 5.58 -5.28
C GLU A 45 -3.20 6.05 -5.64
N THR A 46 -2.30 6.15 -4.66
CA THR A 46 -0.91 6.55 -4.89
C THR A 46 -0.16 5.48 -5.71
N PHE A 47 -0.35 4.20 -5.42
CA PHE A 47 0.30 3.13 -6.18
C PHE A 47 -0.26 2.99 -7.59
N GLU A 48 -1.56 3.17 -7.77
CA GLU A 48 -2.20 3.23 -9.10
C GLU A 48 -1.61 4.38 -9.94
N ALA A 49 -1.46 5.57 -9.35
CA ALA A 49 -0.81 6.70 -10.02
C ALA A 49 0.67 6.46 -10.37
N LEU A 50 1.34 5.53 -9.69
CA LEU A 50 2.73 5.12 -9.95
C LEU A 50 2.85 4.00 -10.99
N GLY A 51 1.74 3.57 -11.60
CA GLY A 51 1.68 2.52 -12.61
C GLY A 51 1.69 1.10 -12.04
N PHE A 52 1.18 0.94 -10.82
CA PHE A 52 0.91 -0.38 -10.24
C PHE A 52 -0.57 -0.72 -10.30
N THR A 53 -0.87 -1.97 -10.60
CA THR A 53 -2.21 -2.55 -10.56
C THR A 53 -2.36 -3.42 -9.31
N LEU A 54 -3.42 -3.19 -8.54
CA LEU A 54 -3.83 -4.06 -7.45
C LEU A 54 -4.41 -5.37 -8.00
N PHE A 55 -3.74 -6.50 -7.76
CA PHE A 55 -4.15 -7.79 -8.33
C PHE A 55 -4.66 -8.80 -7.29
N HIS A 56 -4.39 -8.57 -5.99
CA HIS A 56 -4.89 -9.42 -4.92
C HIS A 56 -5.13 -8.65 -3.62
N VAL A 57 -6.19 -9.02 -2.90
CA VAL A 57 -6.53 -8.47 -1.57
C VAL A 57 -6.90 -9.62 -0.63
N SER A 58 -6.10 -9.83 0.42
CA SER A 58 -6.49 -10.71 1.53
C SER A 58 -7.26 -9.92 2.58
N LYS A 59 -8.57 -10.17 2.70
CA LYS A 59 -9.41 -9.52 3.71
C LYS A 59 -9.10 -9.96 5.15
N ARG A 60 -8.59 -11.18 5.32
CA ARG A 60 -8.33 -11.78 6.64
C ARG A 60 -7.04 -11.24 7.27
N ASP A 61 -6.05 -10.97 6.41
CA ASP A 61 -4.72 -10.55 6.83
C ASP A 61 -4.42 -9.09 6.49
N LEU A 62 -5.42 -8.38 5.91
CA LEU A 62 -5.34 -6.97 5.53
C LEU A 62 -4.16 -6.70 4.57
N GLU A 63 -3.96 -7.62 3.62
CA GLU A 63 -2.87 -7.57 2.64
C GLU A 63 -3.37 -7.06 1.29
N TYR A 64 -2.54 -6.23 0.66
CA TYR A 64 -2.75 -5.65 -0.67
C TYR A 64 -1.53 -5.92 -1.53
N SER A 65 -1.72 -6.68 -2.61
CA SER A 65 -0.64 -7.05 -3.51
C SER A 65 -0.77 -6.32 -4.84
N PHE A 66 0.30 -5.64 -5.23
CA PHE A 66 0.38 -4.83 -6.42
C PHE A 66 1.45 -5.36 -7.37
N LEU A 67 1.19 -5.27 -8.68
CA LEU A 67 2.15 -5.53 -9.74
C LEU A 67 2.31 -4.27 -10.58
N ARG A 68 3.54 -3.96 -10.98
CA ARG A 68 3.77 -2.88 -11.94
C ARG A 68 3.30 -3.34 -13.32
N ASP A 69 2.49 -2.51 -13.98
CA ASP A 69 2.09 -2.78 -15.34
C ASP A 69 3.34 -2.83 -16.23
N ARG A 70 3.50 -3.93 -16.95
CA ARG A 70 4.61 -4.08 -17.89
C ARG A 70 4.30 -3.25 -19.12
N TYR A 71 4.89 -2.06 -19.21
CA TYR A 71 5.31 -1.50 -20.49
C TYR A 71 6.71 -2.02 -20.82
#